data_AF-A0A3S0Y3G4-F1
#
_entry.id   AF-A0A3S0Y3G4-F1
#
_cell.length_a   1.000
_cell.length_b   1.000
_cell.length_c   1.000
_cell.angle_alpha   90.00
_cell.angle_beta   90.00
_cell.angle_gamma   90.00
#
_symmetry.space_group_name_H-M   'P 1'
#
loop_
_entity.id
_entity.type
_entity.pdbx_description
1 polymer ?
#
loop_
_entity_poly.entity_id
_entity_poly.type
_entity_poly.pdbx_seq_one_letter_code
_entity_poly.pdbx_strand_id
1 'polypeptide(L)' 'RWYPSSKRCHGCGFVMASLPLNVRTWDCPDCGTQGIDRDVNAARNILQAGTALLAGAES' A
#
# COMPACT_ATOMS: atom_id res chain seq x y z
N ARG A 1 13.46 8.06 -5.92
CA ARG A 1 12.31 8.17 -4.99
C ARG A 1 11.75 6.76 -4.78
N TRP A 2 11.36 6.38 -3.56
CA TRP A 2 10.90 5.02 -3.23
C TRP A 2 9.37 4.88 -3.28
N TYR A 3 8.87 3.72 -3.71
CA TYR A 3 7.44 3.42 -3.74
C TYR A 3 6.92 3.12 -2.31
N PRO A 4 5.91 3.86 -1.80
CA PRO A 4 5.49 3.79 -0.41
C PRO A 4 4.58 2.58 -0.10
N SER A 5 5.00 1.37 -0.46
CA SER A 5 4.16 0.16 -0.43
C SER A 5 3.59 -0.16 0.96
N SER A 6 4.35 0.02 2.03
CA SER A 6 3.91 -0.29 3.40
C SER A 6 2.92 0.72 3.97
N LYS A 7 3.00 1.98 3.54
CA LYS A 7 2.20 3.09 4.07
C LYS A 7 1.05 3.53 3.17
N ARG A 8 0.95 2.95 1.97
CA ARG A 8 -0.16 3.12 1.04
C ARG A 8 -1.25 2.11 1.36
N CYS A 9 -2.50 2.52 1.53
CA CYS A 9 -3.61 1.57 1.66
C CYS A 9 -3.77 0.82 0.33
N HIS A 10 -3.70 -0.51 0.35
CA HIS A 10 -3.96 -1.33 -0.84
C HIS A 10 -5.41 -1.23 -1.36
N GLY A 11 -6.34 -0.77 -0.52
CA GLY A 11 -7.77 -0.63 -0.87
C GLY A 11 -8.06 0.65 -1.65
N CYS A 12 -7.73 1.81 -1.07
CA CYS A 12 -8.05 3.11 -1.68
C CYS A 12 -6.85 3.91 -2.18
N GLY A 13 -5.61 3.50 -1.85
CA GLY A 13 -4.40 4.21 -2.25
C GLY A 13 -4.00 5.40 -1.37
N PHE A 14 -4.71 5.69 -0.28
CA PHE A 14 -4.31 6.69 0.71
C PHE A 14 -2.89 6.40 1.23
N VAL A 15 -2.04 7.43 1.31
CA VAL A 15 -0.64 7.29 1.77
C VAL A 15 -0.48 7.98 3.12
N MET A 16 -0.20 7.20 4.16
CA MET A 16 0.08 7.75 5.49
C MET A 16 1.28 8.69 5.45
N ALA A 17 1.20 9.80 6.18
CA ALA A 17 2.31 10.73 6.34
C ALA A 17 3.47 10.07 7.09
N SER A 18 3.15 9.37 8.18
CA SER A 18 4.10 8.62 9.03
C SER A 18 3.51 7.26 9.39
N LEU A 19 4.35 6.21 9.35
CA LEU A 19 4.02 4.86 9.80
C LEU A 19 5.28 4.27 10.47
N PRO A 20 5.39 4.36 11.81
CA PRO A 20 6.55 3.86 12.54
C PRO A 20 6.79 2.36 12.34
N LEU A 21 8.05 1.92 12.38
CA LEU A 21 8.43 0.51 12.12
C LEU A 21 7.91 -0.49 13.16
N ASN A 22 7.51 -0.04 14.35
CA ASN A 22 6.86 -0.89 15.35
C ASN A 22 5.35 -1.07 15.10
N VAL A 23 4.74 -0.26 14.23
CA VAL A 23 3.33 -0.42 13.87
C VAL A 23 3.22 -1.53 12.82
N ARG A 24 2.68 -2.67 13.24
CA ARG A 24 2.48 -3.86 12.41
C ARG A 24 1.12 -3.89 11.75
N THR A 25 0.12 -3.28 12.41
CA THR A 25 -1.26 -3.20 11.93
C THR A 25 -1.76 -1.77 12.06
N TRP A 26 -2.55 -1.29 11.11
CA TRP A 26 -3.12 0.05 11.12
C TRP A 26 -4.48 0.10 10.42
N ASP A 27 -5.27 1.13 10.71
CA ASP A 27 -6.57 1.36 10.07
C ASP A 27 -6.45 2.50 9.07
N CYS A 28 -7.05 2.34 7.88
CA CYS A 28 -7.02 3.38 6.88
C CYS A 28 -7.97 4.53 7.26
N PRO A 29 -7.46 5.77 7.43
CA PRO A 29 -8.31 6.90 7.81
C PRO A 29 -9.20 7.42 6.68
N ASP A 30 -8.92 7.01 5.44
CA ASP A 30 -9.62 7.48 4.24
C ASP A 30 -10.80 6.57 3.87
N CYS A 31 -10.56 5.26 3.72
CA CYS A 31 -11.61 4.31 3.34
C CYS A 31 -12.15 3.47 4.49
N GLY A 32 -11.63 3.64 5.71
CA GLY A 32 -12.10 2.91 6.89
C GLY A 32 -11.73 1.44 6.95
N THR A 33 -10.89 0.92 6.04
CA THR A 33 -10.41 -0.47 6.12
C THR A 33 -9.61 -0.66 7.41
N GLN A 34 -10.10 -1.55 8.27
CA GLN A 34 -9.48 -1.84 9.56
C GLN A 34 -8.50 -3.01 9.48
N GLY A 35 -7.56 -3.06 10.43
CA GLY A 35 -6.72 -4.23 10.63
C GLY A 35 -5.72 -4.51 9.50
N ILE A 36 -5.24 -3.49 8.81
CA ILE A 36 -4.29 -3.65 7.70
C ILE A 36 -2.95 -4.13 8.24
N ASP A 37 -2.60 -5.40 8.00
CA ASP A 37 -1.24 -5.89 8.21
C ASP A 37 -0.27 -5.23 7.24
N ARG A 38 0.81 -4.65 7.78
CA ARG A 38 1.78 -3.85 7.04
C ARG A 38 2.47 -4.63 5.91
N ASP A 39 2.85 -5.87 6.16
CA ASP A 39 3.68 -6.63 5.22
C ASP A 39 2.81 -7.22 4.11
N VAL A 40 1.62 -7.73 4.45
CA VAL A 40 0.59 -8.13 3.47
C VAL A 40 0.19 -6.94 2.59
N ASN A 41 -0.04 -5.77 3.20
CA ASN A 41 -0.38 -4.55 2.47
C ASN A 41 0.74 -4.12 1.51
N ALA A 42 2.00 -4.18 1.95
CA ALA A 42 3.14 -3.89 1.09
C ALA A 42 3.19 -4.82 -0.12
N ALA A 43 3.00 -6.13 0.08
CA ALA A 43 3.01 -7.12 -0.99
C ALA A 43 1.90 -6.84 -2.03
N ARG A 44 0.68 -6.54 -1.57
CA ARG A 44 -0.46 -6.21 -2.45
C ARG A 44 -0.20 -4.96 -3.29
N ASN A 45 0.35 -3.90 -2.68
CA ASN A 45 0.71 -2.68 -3.40
C ASN A 45 1.83 -2.92 -4.43
N ILE A 46 2.85 -3.72 -4.09
CA ILE A 46 3.93 -4.07 -5.01
C ILE A 46 3.39 -4.85 -6.20
N LEU A 47 2.53 -5.85 -5.96
CA LEU A 47 1.87 -6.61 -7.03
C LEU A 47 1.09 -5.67 -7.96
N GLN A 48 0.22 -4.81 -7.41
CA GLN A 48 -0.59 -3.89 -8.20
C GLN A 48 0.28 -2.93 -9.03
N ALA A 49 1.35 -2.39 -8.45
CA ALA A 49 2.29 -1.54 -9.17
C ALA A 49 3.01 -2.29 -10.30
N GLY A 50 3.46 -3.52 -10.02
CA GLY A 50 4.10 -4.37 -11.02
C GLY A 50 3.16 -4.71 -12.18
N THR A 51 1.92 -5.10 -11.89
CA THR A 51 0.90 -5.39 -12.91
C THR A 51 0.59 -4.15 -13.76
N ALA A 52 0.46 -2.96 -13.15
CA ALA A 52 0.20 -1.73 -13.89
C ALA A 52 1.36 -1.36 -14.83
N LEU A 53 2.62 -1.58 -14.40
CA LEU A 53 3.79 -1.36 -15.24
C LEU A 53 3.83 -2.31 -16.44
N LEU A 54 3.48 -3.58 -16.24
CA LEU A 54 3.42 -4.57 -17.32
C LEU A 54 2.32 -4.21 -18.33
N ALA A 55 1.10 -3.91 -17.86
CA ALA A 55 0.00 -3.52 -18.73
C ALA A 55 0.30 -2.25 -19.55
N GLY A 56 1.02 -1.29 -18.95
CA GLY A 56 1.45 -0.07 -19.65
C GLY A 56 2.61 -0.27 -20.62
N ALA A 57 3.38 -1.35 -20.49
CA ALA A 57 4.43 -1.71 -21.45
C ALA A 57 3.89 -2.43 -22.69
N GLU A 58 2.66 -2.94 -22.62
CA GLU A 58 1.94 -3.59 -23.72
C GLU A 58 1.06 -2.59 -24.52
N SER A 59 1.11 -1.29 -24.17
CA SER A 59 0.32 -0.21 -24.78
C SER A 59 1.12 0.68 -25.71
#